data_AF-K6VKW2-F1
#
_entry.id   AF-K6VKW2-F1
#
_cell.length_a   1.000
_cell.length_b   1.000
_cell.length_c   1.000
_cell.angle_alpha   90.00
_cell.angle_beta   90.00
_cell.angle_gamma   90.00
#
_symmetry.space_group_name_H-M   'P 1'
#
loop_
_entity.id
_entity.type
_entity.pdbx_description
1 polymer ?
#
loop_
_entity_poly.entity_id
_entity_poly.type
_entity_poly.pdbx_seq_one_letter_code
_entity_poly.pdbx_strand_id
1 'polypeptide(L)'
;MDDARSMKDRMLAGELYIADDPELAVLAQRARSLTHRINSMDPDATDERHALLAELLGAFGEGSEILPPLAVDYGANLQFGARSFANMGLVALDVGRITIGDDVQIGPNVQLLTPTHPLEPGPRREKWEAQAPITIGDNVWLGGGVIVCPGVTIGADTVVGAGAVVTKDLPAGVLAAGNPARVLKTLTAPEPESDTQPQSRQPQSEAQVQSEAQVPPGPVGLSPEQAERVVAMAGDLARDDAADELGEFLDHGLPVEARDHEGNTLLMLAAYAGSEQTVRLLLARGADVDARNARDQSILAGAFFKGEDAIARLLLAAGADVDAGTPSARAAAQMFGRTALLEP
;
A
#
# COMPACT_ATOMS: atom_id res chain seq x y z
N MET A 1 18.97 -41.47 23.69
CA MET A 1 17.82 -40.96 24.46
C MET A 1 16.73 -40.76 23.44
N ASP A 2 15.63 -41.50 23.54
CA ASP A 2 14.47 -41.28 22.67
C ASP A 2 13.89 -39.92 23.03
N ASP A 3 13.92 -39.00 22.06
CA ASP A 3 13.30 -37.69 22.18
C ASP A 3 11.78 -37.88 22.18
N ALA A 4 11.15 -37.62 23.34
CA ALA A 4 9.72 -37.86 23.57
C ALA A 4 8.82 -36.68 23.15
N ARG A 5 9.40 -35.59 22.60
CA ARG A 5 8.66 -34.39 22.17
C ARG A 5 7.79 -34.69 20.94
N SER A 6 6.62 -34.06 20.86
CA SER A 6 5.77 -34.18 19.66
C SER A 6 6.37 -33.42 18.47
N MET A 7 5.88 -33.66 17.25
CA MET A 7 6.34 -32.89 16.08
C MET A 7 6.00 -31.41 16.21
N LYS A 8 4.88 -31.08 16.86
CA LYS A 8 4.52 -29.71 17.20
C LYS A 8 5.52 -29.05 18.14
N ASP A 9 5.95 -29.74 19.21
CA ASP A 9 6.95 -29.21 20.14
C ASP A 9 8.28 -28.91 19.42
N ARG A 10 8.68 -29.79 18.48
CA ARG A 10 9.88 -29.61 17.66
C ARG A 10 9.73 -28.43 16.68
N MET A 11 8.58 -28.33 16.01
CA MET A 11 8.24 -27.21 15.13
C MET A 11 8.32 -25.86 15.86
N LEU A 12 7.68 -25.75 17.02
CA LEU A 12 7.68 -24.52 17.83
C LEU A 12 9.09 -24.18 18.35
N ALA A 13 9.94 -25.17 18.59
CA ALA A 13 11.35 -24.99 18.95
C ALA A 13 12.25 -24.60 17.76
N GLY A 14 11.75 -24.62 16.51
CA GLY A 14 12.54 -24.37 15.31
C GLY A 14 13.41 -25.54 14.87
N GLU A 15 13.16 -26.73 15.43
CA GLU A 15 13.88 -27.94 15.09
C GLU A 15 13.22 -28.68 13.92
N LEU A 16 13.94 -29.64 13.34
CA LEU A 16 13.38 -30.49 12.29
C LEU A 16 12.16 -31.24 12.82
N TYR A 17 11.05 -31.17 12.09
CA TYR A 17 9.79 -31.86 12.39
C TYR A 17 9.20 -32.44 11.10
N ILE A 18 8.26 -33.38 11.23
CA ILE A 18 7.54 -33.95 10.08
C ILE A 18 6.28 -33.10 9.85
N ALA A 19 6.20 -32.41 8.71
CA ALA A 19 5.09 -31.49 8.41
C ALA A 19 3.73 -32.19 8.26
N ASP A 20 3.74 -33.45 7.83
CA ASP A 20 2.55 -34.27 7.58
C ASP A 20 2.02 -34.93 8.88
N ASP A 21 2.47 -34.48 10.05
CA ASP A 21 2.05 -35.02 11.35
C ASP A 21 0.55 -34.80 11.61
N PRO A 22 -0.18 -35.81 12.15
CA PRO A 22 -1.62 -35.69 12.39
C PRO A 22 -2.03 -34.57 13.36
N GLU A 23 -1.22 -34.25 14.39
CA GLU A 23 -1.50 -33.15 15.32
C GLU A 23 -1.48 -31.82 14.57
N LEU A 24 -0.46 -31.63 13.73
CA LEU A 24 -0.29 -30.43 12.92
C LEU A 24 -1.37 -30.30 11.84
N ALA A 25 -1.77 -31.41 11.21
CA ALA A 25 -2.86 -31.43 10.24
C ALA A 25 -4.19 -30.91 10.82
N VAL A 26 -4.50 -31.23 12.08
CA VAL A 26 -5.70 -30.74 12.78
C VAL A 26 -5.63 -29.22 13.00
N LEU A 27 -4.46 -28.71 13.41
CA LEU A 27 -4.24 -27.27 13.59
C LEU A 27 -4.36 -26.51 12.26
N ALA A 28 -3.77 -27.03 11.19
CA ALA A 28 -3.86 -26.44 9.87
C ALA A 28 -5.31 -26.47 9.32
N GLN A 29 -6.07 -27.54 9.60
CA GLN A 29 -7.48 -27.63 9.20
C GLN A 29 -8.35 -26.56 9.89
N ARG A 30 -8.12 -26.29 11.18
CA ARG A 30 -8.77 -25.19 11.91
C ARG A 30 -8.48 -23.86 11.20
N ALA A 31 -7.20 -23.57 10.96
CA ALA A 31 -6.78 -22.32 10.31
C ALA A 31 -7.44 -22.15 8.94
N ARG A 32 -7.37 -23.18 8.09
CA ARG A 32 -8.00 -23.19 6.76
C ARG A 32 -9.50 -22.93 6.81
N SER A 33 -10.21 -23.47 7.80
CA SER A 33 -11.65 -23.27 7.96
C SER A 33 -12.00 -21.81 8.31
N LEU A 34 -11.26 -21.21 9.25
CA LEU A 34 -11.43 -19.81 9.64
C LEU A 34 -11.03 -18.86 8.50
N THR A 35 -9.88 -19.10 7.87
CA THR A 35 -9.40 -18.34 6.72
C THR A 35 -10.38 -18.39 5.55
N HIS A 36 -11.00 -19.55 5.27
CA HIS A 36 -12.02 -19.65 4.23
C HIS A 36 -13.24 -18.75 4.52
N ARG A 37 -13.71 -18.74 5.77
CA ARG A 37 -14.81 -17.88 6.21
C ARG A 37 -14.46 -16.41 6.07
N ILE A 38 -13.29 -15.99 6.58
CA ILE A 38 -12.78 -14.62 6.43
C ILE A 38 -12.73 -14.20 4.96
N ASN A 39 -12.17 -15.07 4.10
CA ASN A 39 -11.95 -14.74 2.69
C ASN A 39 -13.22 -14.74 1.82
N SER A 40 -14.30 -15.36 2.29
CA SER A 40 -15.56 -15.47 1.55
C SER A 40 -16.66 -14.60 2.16
N MET A 41 -16.32 -13.81 3.17
CA MET A 41 -17.24 -12.94 3.89
C MET A 41 -17.64 -11.73 3.03
N ASP A 42 -18.81 -11.16 3.31
CA ASP A 42 -19.22 -9.88 2.74
C ASP A 42 -18.19 -8.79 3.09
N PRO A 43 -17.75 -7.95 2.13
CA PRO A 43 -16.79 -6.89 2.39
C PRO A 43 -17.21 -5.95 3.54
N ASP A 44 -18.51 -5.70 3.70
CA ASP A 44 -19.06 -4.76 4.68
C ASP A 44 -19.19 -5.38 6.09
N ALA A 45 -18.98 -6.69 6.25
CA ALA A 45 -19.08 -7.39 7.53
C ALA A 45 -17.79 -7.26 8.38
N THR A 46 -17.33 -6.02 8.58
CA THR A 46 -16.06 -5.71 9.24
C THR A 46 -15.99 -6.24 10.68
N ASP A 47 -17.03 -6.05 11.49
CA ASP A 47 -17.04 -6.53 12.89
C ASP A 47 -16.91 -8.05 12.98
N GLU A 48 -17.60 -8.79 12.11
CA GLU A 48 -17.53 -10.26 12.07
C GLU A 48 -16.15 -10.72 11.58
N ARG A 49 -15.59 -10.05 10.57
CA ARG A 49 -14.24 -10.32 10.08
C ARG A 49 -13.20 -10.11 11.18
N HIS A 50 -13.29 -9.02 11.94
CA HIS A 50 -12.41 -8.74 13.08
C HIS A 50 -12.53 -9.79 14.18
N ALA A 51 -13.75 -10.23 14.50
CA ALA A 51 -13.97 -11.31 15.47
C ALA A 51 -13.30 -12.62 15.02
N LEU A 52 -13.39 -12.96 13.72
CA LEU A 52 -12.73 -14.15 13.18
C LEU A 52 -11.21 -14.01 13.09
N LEU A 53 -10.67 -12.82 12.80
CA LEU A 53 -9.24 -12.56 12.85
C LEU A 53 -8.71 -12.70 14.28
N ALA A 54 -9.41 -12.18 15.27
CA ALA A 54 -9.06 -12.35 16.68
C ALA A 54 -9.14 -13.81 17.15
N GLU A 55 -10.03 -14.62 16.56
CA GLU A 55 -10.08 -16.07 16.81
C GLU A 55 -8.92 -16.79 16.09
N LEU A 56 -8.63 -16.46 14.84
CA LEU A 56 -7.63 -17.12 14.01
C LEU A 56 -6.21 -16.87 14.51
N LEU A 57 -5.89 -15.61 14.80
CA LEU A 57 -4.53 -15.13 15.04
C LEU A 57 -4.08 -15.31 16.49
N GLY A 58 -2.77 -15.41 16.70
CA GLY A 58 -2.18 -15.46 18.04
C GLY A 58 -2.31 -14.14 18.81
N ALA A 59 -2.39 -13.01 18.08
CA ALA A 59 -2.78 -11.71 18.58
C ALA A 59 -3.26 -10.83 17.41
N PHE A 60 -4.27 -10.01 17.66
CA PHE A 60 -4.79 -9.03 16.72
C PHE A 60 -5.03 -7.70 17.45
N GLY A 61 -4.21 -6.70 17.16
CA GLY A 61 -4.20 -5.42 17.86
C GLY A 61 -5.39 -4.53 17.51
N GLU A 62 -5.74 -3.64 18.43
CA GLU A 62 -6.84 -2.68 18.26
C GLU A 62 -6.57 -1.72 17.10
N GLY A 63 -7.63 -1.40 16.33
CA GLY A 63 -7.55 -0.49 15.19
C GLY A 63 -6.81 -1.06 13.97
N SER A 64 -6.51 -2.37 13.97
CA SER A 64 -5.85 -3.04 12.86
C SER A 64 -6.85 -3.61 11.85
N GLU A 65 -6.41 -3.74 10.61
CA GLU A 65 -7.22 -4.29 9.52
C GLU A 65 -6.37 -5.22 8.65
N ILE A 66 -6.94 -6.36 8.26
CA ILE A 66 -6.35 -7.27 7.27
C ILE A 66 -7.40 -7.50 6.19
N LEU A 67 -7.14 -6.96 5.00
CA LEU A 67 -8.03 -7.13 3.87
C LEU A 67 -7.92 -8.55 3.29
N PRO A 68 -9.05 -9.24 3.05
CA PRO A 68 -9.03 -10.50 2.33
C PRO A 68 -8.53 -10.37 0.88
N PRO A 69 -7.95 -11.43 0.29
CA PRO A 69 -7.72 -12.73 0.91
C PRO A 69 -6.46 -12.74 1.80
N LEU A 70 -6.56 -13.42 2.93
CA LEU A 70 -5.46 -13.80 3.81
C LEU A 70 -5.12 -15.28 3.58
N ALA A 71 -3.84 -15.64 3.61
CA ALA A 71 -3.40 -17.04 3.64
C ALA A 71 -2.42 -17.26 4.80
N VAL A 72 -2.67 -18.28 5.63
CA VAL A 72 -1.84 -18.69 6.77
C VAL A 72 -1.76 -20.21 6.85
N ASP A 73 -0.73 -20.74 7.52
CA ASP A 73 -0.61 -22.17 7.79
C ASP A 73 -1.45 -22.56 9.01
N TYR A 74 -1.26 -21.84 10.12
CA TYR A 74 -1.89 -22.08 11.42
C TYR A 74 -2.67 -20.88 11.96
N GLY A 75 -2.30 -19.65 11.56
CA GLY A 75 -2.82 -18.38 12.08
C GLY A 75 -2.38 -18.08 13.53
N ALA A 76 -2.43 -19.07 14.42
CA ALA A 76 -2.15 -18.91 15.84
C ALA A 76 -0.70 -18.49 16.17
N ASN A 77 0.24 -18.60 15.23
CA ASN A 77 1.63 -18.16 15.40
C ASN A 77 1.90 -16.77 14.80
N LEU A 78 0.90 -16.16 14.18
CA LEU A 78 0.94 -14.78 13.70
C LEU A 78 0.43 -13.83 14.78
N GLN A 79 1.29 -12.88 15.15
CA GLN A 79 0.95 -11.73 16.00
C GLN A 79 0.91 -10.47 15.14
N PHE A 80 -0.22 -9.78 15.17
CA PHE A 80 -0.45 -8.56 14.42
C PHE A 80 -0.70 -7.41 15.38
N GLY A 81 0.22 -6.45 15.46
CA GLY A 81 0.15 -5.30 16.36
C GLY A 81 -1.01 -4.36 16.08
N ALA A 82 -1.14 -3.31 16.88
CA ALA A 82 -2.23 -2.34 16.83
C ALA A 82 -2.02 -1.29 15.73
N ARG A 83 -3.13 -0.73 15.23
CA ARG A 83 -3.15 0.31 14.17
C ARG A 83 -2.38 -0.10 12.91
N SER A 84 -2.23 -1.40 12.70
CA SER A 84 -1.51 -1.97 11.57
C SER A 84 -2.48 -2.33 10.45
N PHE A 85 -2.02 -2.25 9.22
CA PHE A 85 -2.84 -2.49 8.04
C PHE A 85 -2.15 -3.48 7.11
N ALA A 86 -2.89 -4.50 6.66
CA ALA A 86 -2.47 -5.36 5.57
C ALA A 86 -3.47 -5.30 4.42
N ASN A 87 -2.95 -4.95 3.23
CA ASN A 87 -3.72 -4.96 2.00
C ASN A 87 -3.93 -6.40 1.49
N MET A 88 -4.76 -6.52 0.45
CA MET A 88 -5.21 -7.80 -0.11
C MET A 88 -4.05 -8.72 -0.48
N GLY A 89 -4.22 -10.02 -0.23
CA GLY A 89 -3.29 -11.05 -0.69
C GLY A 89 -2.10 -11.28 0.25
N LEU A 90 -2.21 -10.92 1.53
CA LEU A 90 -1.18 -11.27 2.52
C LEU A 90 -1.06 -12.80 2.63
N VAL A 91 0.15 -13.31 2.40
CA VAL A 91 0.53 -14.70 2.69
C VAL A 91 1.48 -14.69 3.88
N ALA A 92 1.07 -15.27 5.00
CA ALA A 92 1.88 -15.37 6.21
C ALA A 92 1.99 -16.86 6.62
N LEU A 93 3.04 -17.52 6.12
CA LEU A 93 3.32 -18.92 6.44
C LEU A 93 3.92 -19.00 7.85
N ASP A 94 3.06 -19.18 8.84
CA ASP A 94 3.35 -19.08 10.27
C ASP A 94 3.65 -20.44 10.93
N VAL A 95 4.38 -21.32 10.24
CA VAL A 95 5.00 -22.50 10.89
C VAL A 95 5.88 -22.04 12.06
N GLY A 96 6.72 -21.03 11.82
CA GLY A 96 7.42 -20.25 12.81
C GLY A 96 6.61 -19.02 13.23
N ARG A 97 6.98 -18.45 14.37
CA ARG A 97 6.36 -17.21 14.85
C ARG A 97 6.61 -16.07 13.86
N ILE A 98 5.54 -15.35 13.54
CA ILE A 98 5.60 -14.08 12.81
C ILE A 98 5.13 -13.00 13.77
N THR A 99 6.00 -12.04 14.08
CA THR A 99 5.65 -10.89 14.93
C THR A 99 5.61 -9.65 14.07
N ILE A 100 4.46 -8.98 14.01
CA ILE A 100 4.28 -7.67 13.37
C ILE A 100 3.98 -6.66 14.47
N GLY A 101 4.78 -5.60 14.51
CA GLY A 101 4.64 -4.49 15.46
C GLY A 101 3.40 -3.63 15.21
N ASP A 102 3.39 -2.50 15.91
CA ASP A 102 2.35 -1.49 15.81
C ASP A 102 2.58 -0.55 14.62
N ASP A 103 1.50 0.07 14.11
CA ASP A 103 1.55 1.07 13.03
C ASP A 103 2.22 0.56 11.73
N VAL A 104 2.23 -0.76 11.50
CA VAL A 104 2.84 -1.38 10.33
C VAL A 104 1.90 -1.30 9.13
N GLN A 105 2.43 -0.91 7.98
CA GLN A 105 1.70 -0.90 6.71
C GLN A 105 2.23 -1.98 5.77
N ILE A 106 1.36 -2.86 5.31
CA ILE A 106 1.70 -3.97 4.41
C ILE A 106 0.93 -3.81 3.10
N GLY A 107 1.66 -3.62 2.01
CA GLY A 107 1.13 -3.52 0.65
C GLY A 107 0.53 -4.83 0.14
N PRO A 108 -0.10 -4.81 -1.05
CA PRO A 108 -0.79 -5.99 -1.57
C PRO A 108 0.20 -7.09 -1.95
N ASN A 109 -0.22 -8.35 -1.82
CA ASN A 109 0.54 -9.54 -2.22
C ASN A 109 1.91 -9.71 -1.52
N VAL A 110 2.05 -9.21 -0.29
CA VAL A 110 3.24 -9.45 0.53
C VAL A 110 3.26 -10.88 1.07
N GLN A 111 4.46 -11.48 1.13
CA GLN A 111 4.68 -12.84 1.62
C GLN A 111 5.67 -12.85 2.80
N LEU A 112 5.25 -13.40 3.93
CA LEU A 112 6.07 -13.61 5.13
C LEU A 112 6.27 -15.12 5.31
N LEU A 113 7.49 -15.60 5.05
CA LEU A 113 7.76 -17.03 4.87
C LEU A 113 8.72 -17.53 5.96
N THR A 114 8.20 -18.14 7.03
CA THR A 114 9.02 -18.76 8.08
C THR A 114 9.50 -20.20 7.81
N PRO A 115 8.85 -21.04 6.96
CA PRO A 115 9.28 -22.42 6.75
C PRO A 115 10.67 -22.51 6.09
N THR A 116 11.44 -23.51 6.50
CA THR A 116 12.70 -23.91 5.86
C THR A 116 12.68 -25.39 5.56
N HIS A 117 13.37 -25.80 4.50
CA HIS A 117 13.49 -27.20 4.14
C HIS A 117 14.97 -27.61 4.04
N PRO A 118 15.30 -28.86 4.39
CA PRO A 118 16.59 -29.44 4.04
C PRO A 118 16.86 -29.30 2.54
N LEU A 119 18.10 -28.95 2.20
CA LEU A 119 18.53 -28.80 0.80
C LEU A 119 18.63 -30.16 0.11
N GLU A 120 18.99 -31.19 0.88
CA GLU A 120 19.08 -32.57 0.45
C GLU A 120 17.70 -33.12 0.04
N PRO A 121 17.58 -33.79 -1.12
CA PRO A 121 16.28 -34.30 -1.59
C PRO A 121 15.63 -35.35 -0.68
N GLY A 122 16.42 -36.17 0.02
CA GLY A 122 15.92 -37.27 0.86
C GLY A 122 15.03 -36.78 2.00
N PRO A 123 15.57 -35.99 2.94
CA PRO A 123 14.80 -35.46 4.06
C PRO A 123 13.55 -34.68 3.62
N ARG A 124 13.65 -33.90 2.54
CA ARG A 124 12.49 -33.15 2.00
C ARG A 124 11.41 -34.06 1.39
N ARG A 125 11.76 -35.21 0.82
CA ARG A 125 10.77 -36.22 0.38
C ARG A 125 10.05 -36.87 1.56
N GLU A 126 10.76 -37.03 2.66
CA GLU A 126 10.25 -37.51 3.94
C GLU A 126 9.51 -36.43 4.75
N LYS A 127 9.34 -35.23 4.18
CA LYS A 127 8.54 -34.13 4.76
C LYS A 127 9.14 -33.50 5.99
N TRP A 128 10.46 -33.63 6.14
CA TRP A 128 11.19 -32.88 7.13
C TRP A 128 11.22 -31.39 6.77
N GLU A 129 10.82 -30.58 7.73
CA GLU A 129 10.83 -29.12 7.67
C GLU A 129 11.37 -28.57 8.99
N ALA A 130 11.79 -27.31 8.98
CA ALA A 130 12.05 -26.52 10.18
C ALA A 130 11.47 -25.11 9.97
N GLN A 131 11.64 -24.21 10.92
CA GLN A 131 11.20 -22.83 10.77
C GLN A 131 12.23 -21.87 11.33
N ALA A 132 12.22 -20.65 10.80
CA ALA A 132 12.94 -19.53 11.37
C ALA A 132 11.99 -18.32 11.51
N PRO A 133 11.79 -17.78 12.72
CA PRO A 133 10.81 -16.72 12.98
C PRO A 133 11.07 -15.44 12.18
N ILE A 134 10.01 -14.69 11.88
CA ILE A 134 10.10 -13.35 11.28
C ILE A 134 9.66 -12.31 12.30
N THR A 135 10.38 -11.19 12.36
CA THR A 135 10.01 -10.03 13.20
C THR A 135 9.98 -8.77 12.35
N ILE A 136 8.85 -8.07 12.35
CA ILE A 136 8.63 -6.78 11.70
C ILE A 136 8.42 -5.75 12.82
N GLY A 137 9.34 -4.80 12.95
CA GLY A 137 9.28 -3.74 13.94
C GLY A 137 8.15 -2.74 13.68
N ASP A 138 7.92 -1.87 14.65
CA ASP A 138 6.87 -0.86 14.59
C ASP A 138 7.09 0.11 13.42
N ASN A 139 6.00 0.65 12.87
CA ASN A 139 6.01 1.67 11.81
C ASN A 139 6.82 1.26 10.55
N VAL A 140 6.93 -0.04 10.29
CA VAL A 140 7.51 -0.55 9.05
C VAL A 140 6.50 -0.41 7.91
N TRP A 141 6.97 -0.03 6.73
CA TRP A 141 6.18 -0.09 5.50
C TRP A 141 6.75 -1.10 4.52
N LEU A 142 5.99 -2.16 4.22
CA LEU A 142 6.30 -3.13 3.17
C LEU A 142 5.53 -2.77 1.90
N GLY A 143 6.25 -2.45 0.83
CA GLY A 143 5.65 -2.23 -0.49
C GLY A 143 4.97 -3.50 -1.03
N GLY A 144 4.12 -3.33 -2.05
CA GLY A 144 3.41 -4.47 -2.65
C GLY A 144 4.37 -5.52 -3.22
N GLY A 145 4.04 -6.80 -3.08
CA GLY A 145 4.83 -7.92 -3.61
C GLY A 145 6.15 -8.17 -2.90
N VAL A 146 6.40 -7.58 -1.72
CA VAL A 146 7.58 -7.88 -0.91
C VAL A 146 7.54 -9.33 -0.42
N ILE A 147 8.69 -10.00 -0.43
CA ILE A 147 8.89 -11.34 0.13
C ILE A 147 9.90 -11.25 1.27
N VAL A 148 9.51 -11.66 2.47
CA VAL A 148 10.39 -11.73 3.65
C VAL A 148 10.73 -13.19 3.91
N CYS A 149 12.01 -13.52 3.83
CA CYS A 149 12.52 -14.89 3.97
C CYS A 149 12.63 -15.34 5.45
N PRO A 150 12.81 -16.65 5.69
CA PRO A 150 12.88 -17.20 7.05
C PRO A 150 13.97 -16.55 7.90
N GLY A 151 13.66 -16.28 9.17
CA GLY A 151 14.64 -15.79 10.14
C GLY A 151 14.90 -14.28 10.11
N VAL A 152 14.24 -13.53 9.23
CA VAL A 152 14.51 -12.11 9.03
C VAL A 152 13.86 -11.24 10.09
N THR A 153 14.64 -10.29 10.62
CA THR A 153 14.17 -9.16 11.41
C THR A 153 14.25 -7.86 10.61
N ILE A 154 13.15 -7.11 10.53
CA ILE A 154 13.09 -5.77 9.95
C ILE A 154 12.92 -4.78 11.10
N GLY A 155 13.91 -3.93 11.32
CA GLY A 155 13.87 -2.91 12.38
C GLY A 155 12.81 -1.84 12.12
N ALA A 156 12.32 -1.22 13.19
CA ALA A 156 11.29 -0.18 13.17
C ALA A 156 11.60 0.97 12.21
N ASP A 157 10.57 1.70 11.79
CA ASP A 157 10.68 2.86 10.89
C ASP A 157 11.33 2.56 9.52
N THR A 158 11.39 1.29 9.13
CA THR A 158 11.99 0.87 7.86
C THR A 158 10.97 0.82 6.75
N VAL A 159 11.37 1.30 5.57
CA VAL A 159 10.60 1.20 4.33
C VAL A 159 11.24 0.17 3.43
N VAL A 160 10.46 -0.81 2.98
CA VAL A 160 10.86 -1.84 2.02
C VAL A 160 10.13 -1.59 0.71
N GLY A 161 10.89 -1.26 -0.34
CA GLY A 161 10.34 -1.01 -1.68
C GLY A 161 9.62 -2.23 -2.25
N ALA A 162 8.61 -1.96 -3.09
CA ALA A 162 7.80 -2.99 -3.74
C ALA A 162 8.65 -4.04 -4.49
N GLY A 163 8.20 -5.29 -4.46
CA GLY A 163 8.86 -6.43 -5.12
C GLY A 163 10.21 -6.85 -4.51
N ALA A 164 10.62 -6.28 -3.37
CA ALA A 164 11.88 -6.65 -2.75
C ALA A 164 11.84 -8.08 -2.18
N VAL A 165 12.99 -8.77 -2.22
CA VAL A 165 13.18 -10.08 -1.59
C VAL A 165 14.17 -9.95 -0.44
N VAL A 166 13.64 -9.86 0.78
CA VAL A 166 14.41 -9.61 2.00
C VAL A 166 14.98 -10.93 2.53
N THR A 167 16.26 -11.15 2.25
CA THR A 167 16.98 -12.38 2.61
C THR A 167 17.88 -12.26 3.85
N LYS A 168 17.97 -11.05 4.42
CA LYS A 168 18.78 -10.72 5.59
C LYS A 168 18.08 -9.62 6.39
N ASP A 169 18.43 -9.53 7.67
CA ASP A 169 17.94 -8.48 8.56
C ASP A 169 18.16 -7.09 7.97
N LEU A 170 17.18 -6.22 8.21
CA LEU A 170 17.25 -4.80 7.89
C LEU A 170 17.32 -4.02 9.21
N PRO A 171 18.29 -3.09 9.37
CA PRO A 171 18.34 -2.21 10.53
C PRO A 171 17.11 -1.29 10.56
N ALA A 172 16.82 -0.68 11.71
CA ALA A 172 15.78 0.33 11.83
C ALA A 172 16.09 1.61 11.03
N GLY A 173 15.05 2.32 10.61
CA GLY A 173 15.15 3.63 9.97
C GLY A 173 15.91 3.60 8.65
N VAL A 174 15.63 2.64 7.77
CA VAL A 174 16.24 2.58 6.44
C VAL A 174 15.22 2.45 5.33
N LEU A 175 15.61 2.88 4.12
CA LEU A 175 14.98 2.47 2.89
C LEU A 175 15.77 1.30 2.32
N ALA A 176 15.12 0.17 2.07
CA ALA A 176 15.69 -0.99 1.40
C ALA A 176 14.84 -1.41 0.20
N ALA A 177 15.47 -1.92 -0.87
CA ALA A 177 14.74 -2.49 -2.01
C ALA A 177 15.60 -3.48 -2.79
N GLY A 178 14.97 -4.16 -3.76
CA GLY A 178 15.65 -5.04 -4.72
C GLY A 178 15.56 -6.53 -4.40
N ASN A 179 16.09 -7.35 -5.30
CA ASN A 179 16.18 -8.80 -5.15
C ASN A 179 17.63 -9.26 -5.42
N PRO A 180 18.38 -9.67 -4.38
CA PRO A 180 18.02 -9.59 -2.96
C PRO A 180 18.01 -8.14 -2.45
N ALA A 181 17.19 -7.86 -1.44
CA ALA A 181 17.03 -6.52 -0.88
C ALA A 181 18.34 -5.97 -0.31
N ARG A 182 18.59 -4.69 -0.53
CA ARG A 182 19.74 -3.95 -0.01
C ARG A 182 19.28 -2.61 0.55
N VAL A 183 19.93 -2.19 1.64
CA VAL A 183 19.77 -0.83 2.17
C VAL A 183 20.26 0.16 1.11
N LEU A 184 19.39 1.11 0.76
CA LEU A 184 19.67 2.18 -0.20
C LEU A 184 20.09 3.46 0.51
N LYS A 185 19.43 3.80 1.62
CA LYS A 185 19.77 4.94 2.47
C LYS A 185 19.16 4.81 3.86
N THR A 186 19.71 5.55 4.80
CA THR A 186 19.12 5.76 6.14
C THR A 186 18.06 6.85 6.06
N LEU A 187 16.98 6.66 6.81
CA LEU A 187 15.91 7.62 7.01
C LEU A 187 16.21 8.36 8.32
N THR A 188 16.48 9.65 8.23
CA THR A 188 16.56 10.52 9.40
C THR A 188 15.15 10.93 9.77
N ALA A 189 14.83 10.90 11.07
CA ALA A 189 13.66 11.60 11.57
C ALA A 189 13.72 13.06 11.10
N PRO A 190 12.60 13.67 10.69
CA PRO A 190 12.58 15.12 10.49
C PRO A 190 13.07 15.79 11.79
N GLU A 191 13.92 16.81 11.67
CA GLU A 191 14.26 17.62 12.83
C GLU A 191 12.95 18.14 13.43
N PRO A 192 12.75 18.06 14.77
CA PRO A 192 11.61 18.72 15.37
C PRO A 192 11.68 20.18 14.97
N GLU A 193 10.61 20.69 14.35
CA GLU A 193 10.52 22.12 14.03
C GLU A 193 10.87 22.90 15.30
N SER A 194 12.00 23.62 15.27
CA SER A 194 12.43 24.41 16.40
C SER A 194 11.35 25.45 16.68
N ASP A 195 10.82 25.47 17.90
CA ASP A 195 9.97 26.52 18.46
C ASP A 195 10.56 27.90 18.14
N THR A 196 10.18 28.46 16.98
CA THR A 196 10.42 29.84 16.64
C THR A 196 9.13 30.56 16.91
N GLN A 197 9.05 31.12 18.11
CA GLN A 197 8.05 32.13 18.46
C GLN A 197 7.94 33.16 17.32
N PRO A 198 6.71 33.57 16.94
CA PRO A 198 6.51 34.50 15.84
C PRO A 198 7.11 35.86 16.21
N GLN A 199 8.30 36.16 15.68
CA GLN A 199 8.87 37.49 15.76
C GLN A 199 8.13 38.42 14.79
N SER A 200 7.49 39.41 15.37
CA SER A 200 6.87 40.55 14.68
C SER A 200 7.83 41.17 13.65
N ARG A 201 7.52 41.01 12.35
CA ARG A 201 8.05 41.90 11.31
C ARG A 201 6.99 42.91 10.93
N GLN A 202 7.30 44.18 11.17
CA GLN A 202 6.56 45.32 10.63
C GLN A 202 6.69 45.38 9.09
N PRO A 203 5.73 46.01 8.40
CA PRO A 203 5.52 45.84 6.97
C PRO A 203 6.48 46.69 6.14
N GLN A 204 7.06 46.11 5.09
CA GLN A 204 7.58 46.87 3.95
C GLN A 204 7.15 46.25 2.62
N SER A 205 6.40 47.08 1.88
CA SER A 205 6.03 47.11 0.46
C SER A 205 5.50 45.84 -0.21
N GLU A 206 4.20 45.95 -0.55
CA GLU A 206 3.42 45.16 -1.49
C GLU A 206 4.12 45.02 -2.86
N ALA A 207 4.49 43.79 -3.21
CA ALA A 207 4.50 43.29 -4.58
C ALA A 207 4.50 41.75 -4.57
N GLN A 208 3.28 41.20 -4.49
CA GLN A 208 2.83 39.96 -5.12
C GLN A 208 3.70 38.70 -4.94
N VAL A 209 3.39 37.90 -3.91
CA VAL A 209 2.97 36.49 -4.06
C VAL A 209 2.04 36.16 -2.89
N GLN A 210 0.73 36.31 -3.10
CA GLN A 210 -0.28 35.55 -2.37
C GLN A 210 -0.75 34.44 -3.32
N SER A 211 -0.66 33.20 -2.89
CA SER A 211 -1.87 32.39 -2.76
C SER A 211 -1.55 31.19 -1.87
N GLU A 212 -2.18 31.21 -0.69
CA GLU A 212 -2.47 30.03 0.09
C GLU A 212 -3.24 29.06 -0.82
N ALA A 213 -2.89 27.76 -0.80
CA ALA A 213 -3.76 26.74 -1.36
C ALA A 213 -4.98 26.61 -0.42
N GLN A 214 -5.92 27.52 -0.62
CA GLN A 214 -7.25 27.50 -0.05
C GLN A 214 -7.93 26.23 -0.56
N VAL A 215 -8.40 25.36 0.34
CA VAL A 215 -9.32 24.27 -0.03
C VAL A 215 -10.49 24.93 -0.76
N PRO A 216 -10.72 24.63 -2.06
CA PRO A 216 -11.83 25.25 -2.77
C PRO A 216 -13.13 24.88 -2.03
N PRO A 217 -14.07 25.83 -1.87
CA PRO A 217 -15.32 25.53 -1.20
C PRO A 217 -16.01 24.38 -1.95
N GLY A 218 -16.41 23.34 -1.22
CA GLY A 218 -17.24 22.28 -1.75
C GLY A 218 -18.55 22.84 -2.34
N PRO A 219 -19.34 22.00 -3.05
CA PRO A 219 -20.56 22.44 -3.71
C PRO A 219 -21.44 23.25 -2.75
N VAL A 220 -21.87 24.43 -3.18
CA VAL A 220 -22.49 25.46 -2.34
C VAL A 220 -23.74 24.90 -1.65
N GLY A 221 -23.75 24.88 -0.31
CA GLY A 221 -24.91 24.49 0.50
C GLY A 221 -24.93 23.05 1.02
N LEU A 222 -23.86 22.27 0.78
CA LEU A 222 -23.70 20.92 1.33
C LEU A 222 -22.88 20.90 2.63
N SER A 223 -23.15 19.93 3.51
CA SER A 223 -22.24 19.61 4.63
C SER A 223 -20.93 19.00 4.11
N PRO A 224 -19.84 19.02 4.89
CA PRO A 224 -18.55 18.42 4.48
C PRO A 224 -18.66 16.96 4.04
N GLU A 225 -19.39 16.13 4.79
CA GLU A 225 -19.62 14.72 4.47
C GLU A 225 -20.40 14.55 3.14
N GLN A 226 -21.37 15.42 2.89
CA GLN A 226 -22.11 15.41 1.62
C GLN A 226 -21.24 15.86 0.44
N ALA A 227 -20.38 16.86 0.64
CA ALA A 227 -19.43 17.30 -0.37
C ALA A 227 -18.44 16.18 -0.72
N GLU A 228 -17.90 15.48 0.29
CA GLU A 228 -17.03 14.32 0.09
C GLU A 228 -17.71 13.21 -0.70
N ARG A 229 -18.97 12.88 -0.37
CA ARG A 229 -19.75 11.88 -1.11
C ARG A 229 -19.98 12.27 -2.56
N VAL A 230 -20.26 13.54 -2.85
CA VAL A 230 -20.43 14.04 -4.22
C VAL A 230 -19.11 13.94 -4.99
N VAL A 231 -17.99 14.30 -4.37
CA VAL A 231 -16.67 14.16 -5.00
C VAL A 231 -16.32 12.70 -5.25
N ALA A 232 -16.64 11.79 -4.33
CA ALA A 232 -16.43 10.35 -4.52
C ALA A 232 -17.23 9.82 -5.72
N MET A 233 -18.52 10.15 -5.81
CA MET A 233 -19.37 9.78 -6.96
C MET A 233 -18.82 10.33 -8.28
N ALA A 234 -18.42 11.61 -8.30
CA ALA A 234 -17.81 12.22 -9.48
C ALA A 234 -16.47 11.58 -9.86
N GLY A 235 -15.70 11.14 -8.87
CA GLY A 235 -14.47 10.38 -9.07
C GLY A 235 -14.73 9.02 -9.73
N ASP A 236 -15.81 8.34 -9.37
CA ASP A 236 -16.21 7.07 -10.01
C ASP A 236 -16.63 7.31 -11.47
N LEU A 237 -17.48 8.32 -11.73
CA LEU A 237 -17.84 8.73 -13.09
C LEU A 237 -16.61 9.09 -13.94
N ALA A 238 -15.62 9.76 -13.32
CA ALA A 238 -14.40 10.13 -14.00
C ALA A 238 -13.56 8.90 -14.42
N ARG A 239 -13.56 7.83 -13.62
CA ARG A 239 -12.87 6.57 -13.94
C ARG A 239 -13.63 5.72 -14.96
N ASP A 240 -14.95 5.76 -14.94
CA ASP A 240 -15.81 4.93 -15.80
C ASP A 240 -16.01 5.50 -17.22
N ASP A 241 -15.34 6.61 -17.53
CA ASP A 241 -15.48 7.38 -18.77
C ASP A 241 -16.90 7.91 -19.03
N ALA A 242 -17.66 8.16 -17.96
CA ALA A 242 -19.02 8.69 -17.98
C ALA A 242 -19.02 10.22 -18.08
N ALA A 243 -18.52 10.73 -19.22
CA ALA A 243 -18.28 12.16 -19.42
C ALA A 243 -19.57 13.00 -19.36
N ASP A 244 -20.67 12.52 -19.96
CA ASP A 244 -21.93 13.27 -19.98
C ASP A 244 -22.49 13.45 -18.56
N GLU A 245 -22.53 12.37 -17.78
CA GLU A 245 -22.99 12.38 -16.38
C GLU A 245 -22.06 13.22 -15.50
N LEU A 246 -20.74 13.11 -15.67
CA LEU A 246 -19.80 13.98 -14.94
C LEU A 246 -20.01 15.45 -15.31
N GLY A 247 -20.33 15.73 -16.57
CA GLY A 247 -20.68 17.05 -17.07
C GLY A 247 -21.83 17.67 -16.30
N GLU A 248 -22.88 16.89 -16.00
CA GLU A 248 -24.02 17.36 -15.19
C GLU A 248 -23.60 17.79 -13.78
N PHE A 249 -22.66 17.07 -13.14
CA PHE A 249 -22.16 17.44 -11.82
C PHE A 249 -21.40 18.78 -11.86
N LEU A 250 -20.55 18.97 -12.88
CA LEU A 250 -19.83 20.22 -13.08
C LEU A 250 -20.79 21.38 -13.36
N ASP A 251 -21.82 21.15 -14.18
CA ASP A 251 -22.85 22.14 -14.52
C ASP A 251 -23.70 22.51 -13.29
N HIS A 252 -23.83 21.59 -12.33
CA HIS A 252 -24.49 21.79 -11.03
C HIS A 252 -23.55 22.27 -9.91
N GLY A 253 -22.35 22.71 -10.25
CA GLY A 253 -21.47 23.45 -9.34
C GLY A 253 -20.45 22.60 -8.58
N LEU A 254 -20.19 21.37 -9.01
CA LEU A 254 -18.97 20.67 -8.61
C LEU A 254 -17.75 21.40 -9.18
N PRO A 255 -16.76 21.81 -8.37
CA PRO A 255 -15.53 22.40 -8.89
C PRO A 255 -14.78 21.43 -9.80
N VAL A 256 -14.29 21.90 -10.95
CA VAL A 256 -13.47 21.08 -11.87
C VAL A 256 -12.17 20.59 -11.19
N GLU A 257 -11.66 21.38 -10.23
CA GLU A 257 -10.50 21.07 -9.38
C GLU A 257 -10.86 20.33 -8.09
N ALA A 258 -12.05 19.73 -8.00
CA ALA A 258 -12.42 18.91 -6.86
C ALA A 258 -11.41 17.76 -6.68
N ARG A 259 -11.07 17.50 -5.41
CA ARG A 259 -10.06 16.51 -5.02
C ARG A 259 -10.63 15.47 -4.10
N ASP A 260 -10.27 14.21 -4.33
CA ASP A 260 -10.51 13.15 -3.37
C ASP A 260 -9.62 13.29 -2.12
N HIS A 261 -9.83 12.40 -1.15
CA HIS A 261 -9.03 12.33 0.08
C HIS A 261 -7.52 12.07 -0.14
N GLU A 262 -7.09 11.59 -1.31
CA GLU A 262 -5.68 11.43 -1.69
C GLU A 262 -5.13 12.66 -2.42
N GLY A 263 -5.94 13.71 -2.56
CA GLY A 263 -5.60 14.93 -3.28
C GLY A 263 -5.62 14.77 -4.79
N ASN A 264 -6.18 13.69 -5.35
CA ASN A 264 -6.29 13.51 -6.80
C ASN A 264 -7.42 14.36 -7.35
N THR A 265 -7.18 15.11 -8.43
CA THR A 265 -8.25 15.80 -9.16
C THR A 265 -9.07 14.82 -9.99
N LEU A 266 -10.26 15.21 -10.42
CA LEU A 266 -11.06 14.41 -11.36
C LEU A 266 -10.28 14.09 -12.65
N LEU A 267 -9.44 15.03 -13.12
CA LEU A 267 -8.60 14.83 -14.30
C LEU A 267 -7.54 13.75 -14.07
N MET A 268 -6.96 13.66 -12.86
CA MET A 268 -6.05 12.56 -12.49
C MET A 268 -6.74 11.22 -12.52
N LEU A 269 -7.94 11.13 -11.91
CA LEU A 269 -8.68 9.88 -11.84
C LEU A 269 -9.03 9.36 -13.24
N ALA A 270 -9.52 10.23 -14.12
CA ALA A 270 -9.79 9.92 -15.52
C ALA A 270 -8.52 9.51 -16.28
N ALA A 271 -7.41 10.25 -16.06
CA ALA A 271 -6.15 9.97 -16.73
C ALA A 271 -5.55 8.62 -16.32
N TYR A 272 -5.72 8.22 -15.06
CA TYR A 272 -5.19 6.95 -14.54
C TYR A 272 -6.03 5.73 -14.98
N ALA A 273 -7.29 5.95 -15.34
CA ALA A 273 -8.22 4.94 -15.82
C ALA A 273 -8.28 4.82 -17.35
N GLY A 274 -7.63 5.71 -18.09
CA GLY A 274 -7.67 5.71 -19.56
C GLY A 274 -8.93 6.33 -20.15
N SER A 275 -9.69 7.11 -19.36
CA SER A 275 -11.02 7.64 -19.69
C SER A 275 -10.94 8.85 -20.62
N GLU A 276 -10.79 8.57 -21.92
CA GLU A 276 -10.48 9.59 -22.93
C GLU A 276 -11.56 10.67 -23.06
N GLN A 277 -12.84 10.32 -23.06
CA GLN A 277 -13.93 11.29 -23.22
C GLN A 277 -13.96 12.25 -22.02
N THR A 278 -13.75 11.70 -20.83
CA THR A 278 -13.74 12.44 -19.57
C THR A 278 -12.52 13.35 -19.47
N VAL A 279 -11.33 12.89 -19.87
CA VAL A 279 -10.13 13.73 -19.94
C VAL A 279 -10.36 14.92 -20.87
N ARG A 280 -10.96 14.70 -22.05
CA ARG A 280 -11.29 15.78 -22.99
C ARG A 280 -12.30 16.77 -22.41
N LEU A 281 -13.33 16.27 -21.74
CA LEU A 281 -14.33 17.10 -21.05
C LEU A 281 -13.64 17.99 -20.01
N LEU A 282 -12.89 17.40 -19.09
CA LEU A 282 -12.28 18.11 -17.96
C LEU A 282 -11.28 19.18 -18.45
N LEU A 283 -10.45 18.86 -19.44
CA LEU A 283 -9.56 19.83 -20.08
C LEU A 283 -10.37 20.96 -20.76
N ALA A 284 -11.48 20.64 -21.44
CA ALA A 284 -12.36 21.65 -22.04
C ALA A 284 -13.07 22.52 -20.99
N ARG A 285 -13.26 22.02 -19.76
CA ARG A 285 -13.77 22.76 -18.60
C ARG A 285 -12.67 23.50 -17.83
N GLY A 286 -11.43 23.50 -18.34
CA GLY A 286 -10.32 24.28 -17.79
C GLY A 286 -9.62 23.61 -16.62
N ALA A 287 -9.67 22.28 -16.52
CA ALA A 287 -8.91 21.54 -15.52
C ALA A 287 -7.41 21.82 -15.64
N ASP A 288 -6.74 22.02 -14.51
CA ASP A 288 -5.30 22.22 -14.43
C ASP A 288 -4.56 20.93 -14.82
N VAL A 289 -3.93 20.95 -16.00
CA VAL A 289 -3.20 19.81 -16.56
C VAL A 289 -1.94 19.48 -15.76
N ASP A 290 -1.42 20.43 -14.99
CA ASP A 290 -0.19 20.32 -14.19
C ASP A 290 -0.47 20.13 -12.69
N ALA A 291 -1.73 19.87 -12.33
CA ALA A 291 -2.09 19.58 -10.95
C ALA A 291 -1.24 18.41 -10.39
N ARG A 292 -0.93 18.50 -9.09
CA ARG A 292 -0.19 17.49 -8.34
C ARG A 292 -1.01 16.97 -7.17
N ASN A 293 -0.99 15.66 -6.92
CA ASN A 293 -1.68 15.06 -5.77
C ASN A 293 -0.85 15.16 -4.49
N ALA A 294 -1.33 14.56 -3.39
CA ALA A 294 -0.64 14.59 -2.10
C ALA A 294 0.75 13.93 -2.11
N ARG A 295 1.07 13.14 -3.15
CA ARG A 295 2.36 12.47 -3.34
C ARG A 295 3.28 13.21 -4.31
N ASP A 296 2.97 14.46 -4.63
CA ASP A 296 3.69 15.27 -5.63
C ASP A 296 3.68 14.65 -7.04
N GLN A 297 2.74 13.76 -7.36
CA GLN A 297 2.65 13.15 -8.69
C GLN A 297 1.87 14.05 -9.64
N SER A 298 2.45 14.35 -10.82
CA SER A 298 1.74 15.03 -11.91
C SER A 298 0.83 14.07 -12.67
N ILE A 299 -0.19 14.63 -13.34
CA ILE A 299 -1.16 13.87 -14.13
C ILE A 299 -0.44 13.08 -15.24
N LEU A 300 0.46 13.73 -15.96
CA LEU A 300 1.23 13.13 -17.06
C LEU A 300 2.15 12.01 -16.57
N ALA A 301 2.83 12.17 -15.42
CA ALA A 301 3.64 11.09 -14.85
C ALA A 301 2.77 9.88 -14.52
N GLY A 302 1.61 10.10 -13.90
CA GLY A 302 0.67 9.02 -13.57
C GLY A 302 0.13 8.29 -14.81
N ALA A 303 -0.17 9.01 -15.90
CA ALA A 303 -0.55 8.39 -17.18
C ALA A 303 0.53 7.43 -17.71
N PHE A 304 1.82 7.81 -17.62
CA PHE A 304 2.92 6.91 -17.99
C PHE A 304 3.06 5.70 -17.06
N PHE A 305 2.84 5.86 -15.75
CA PHE A 305 2.82 4.75 -14.78
C PHE A 305 1.72 3.73 -15.10
N LYS A 306 0.56 4.21 -15.54
CA LYS A 306 -0.58 3.36 -15.91
C LYS A 306 -0.50 2.81 -17.33
N GLY A 307 0.37 3.40 -18.15
CA GLY A 307 0.60 2.98 -19.52
C GLY A 307 -0.42 3.53 -20.52
N GLU A 308 -1.08 4.62 -20.15
CA GLU A 308 -2.16 5.25 -20.92
C GLU A 308 -1.61 6.21 -21.98
N ASP A 309 -1.00 5.65 -23.03
CA ASP A 309 -0.32 6.43 -24.08
C ASP A 309 -1.26 7.40 -24.82
N ALA A 310 -2.54 7.05 -24.99
CA ALA A 310 -3.54 7.92 -25.61
C ALA A 310 -3.82 9.16 -24.73
N ILE A 311 -3.99 8.95 -23.43
CA ILE A 311 -4.17 10.02 -22.45
C ILE A 311 -2.91 10.89 -22.36
N ALA A 312 -1.72 10.28 -22.31
CA ALA A 312 -0.47 11.03 -22.27
C ALA A 312 -0.35 12.02 -23.45
N ARG A 313 -0.76 11.60 -24.66
CA ARG A 313 -0.80 12.50 -25.83
C ARG A 313 -1.81 13.64 -25.66
N LEU A 314 -2.96 13.40 -25.02
CA LEU A 314 -3.95 14.44 -24.75
C LEU A 314 -3.43 15.48 -23.76
N LEU A 315 -2.81 15.01 -22.68
CA LEU A 315 -2.21 15.88 -21.67
C LEU A 315 -1.06 16.71 -22.26
N LEU A 316 -0.19 16.09 -23.07
CA LEU A 316 0.88 16.80 -23.78
C LEU A 316 0.33 17.83 -24.78
N ALA A 317 -0.73 17.48 -25.52
CA ALA A 317 -1.40 18.43 -26.42
C ALA A 317 -2.07 19.58 -25.66
N ALA A 318 -2.47 19.36 -24.41
CA ALA A 318 -2.97 20.38 -23.50
C ALA A 318 -1.85 21.18 -22.80
N GLY A 319 -0.58 20.88 -23.08
CA GLY A 319 0.57 21.64 -22.57
C GLY A 319 1.14 21.14 -21.25
N ALA A 320 0.88 19.90 -20.86
CA ALA A 320 1.41 19.31 -19.64
C ALA A 320 2.93 19.45 -19.52
N ASP A 321 3.40 19.94 -18.36
CA ASP A 321 4.81 20.06 -18.03
C ASP A 321 5.41 18.67 -17.79
N VAL A 322 6.33 18.30 -18.68
CA VAL A 322 7.04 17.02 -18.64
C VAL A 322 8.01 16.92 -17.45
N ASP A 323 8.35 18.05 -16.83
CA ASP A 323 9.26 18.13 -15.69
C ASP A 323 8.51 18.31 -14.35
N ALA A 324 7.18 18.33 -14.37
CA ALA A 324 6.34 18.43 -13.17
C ALA A 324 6.24 17.12 -12.37
N GLY A 325 6.27 17.27 -11.05
CA GLY A 325 6.07 16.22 -10.05
C GLY A 325 7.29 15.34 -9.77
N THR A 326 7.15 14.41 -8.84
CA THR A 326 8.21 13.52 -8.38
C THR A 326 7.76 12.04 -8.39
N PRO A 327 8.36 11.15 -9.21
CA PRO A 327 9.31 11.46 -10.27
C PRO A 327 8.63 12.27 -11.39
N SER A 328 9.42 13.09 -12.10
CA SER A 328 8.88 13.87 -13.21
C SER A 328 8.31 12.99 -14.31
N ALA A 329 7.39 13.52 -15.12
CA ALA A 329 6.83 12.78 -16.25
C ALA A 329 7.91 12.33 -17.25
N ARG A 330 8.97 13.11 -17.44
CA ARG A 330 10.16 12.74 -18.21
C ARG A 330 10.87 11.52 -17.64
N ALA A 331 11.09 11.50 -16.33
CA ALA A 331 11.69 10.35 -15.65
C ALA A 331 10.78 9.12 -15.73
N ALA A 332 9.47 9.28 -15.56
CA ALA A 332 8.49 8.20 -15.72
C ALA A 332 8.49 7.64 -17.14
N ALA A 333 8.50 8.48 -18.17
CA ALA A 333 8.59 8.06 -19.56
C ALA A 333 9.88 7.24 -19.83
N GLN A 334 11.02 7.65 -19.26
CA GLN A 334 12.26 6.90 -19.35
C GLN A 334 12.17 5.53 -18.67
N MET A 335 11.64 5.48 -17.44
CA MET A 335 11.48 4.25 -16.66
C MET A 335 10.65 3.20 -17.41
N PHE A 336 9.62 3.64 -18.13
CA PHE A 336 8.68 2.74 -18.80
C PHE A 336 8.88 2.65 -20.32
N GLY A 337 10.02 3.11 -20.86
CA GLY A 337 10.34 2.99 -22.28
C GLY A 337 9.42 3.78 -23.21
N ARG A 338 8.87 4.90 -22.74
CA ARG A 338 7.87 5.77 -23.40
C ARG A 338 8.42 7.11 -23.85
N THR A 339 9.74 7.29 -23.88
CA THR A 339 10.38 8.57 -24.25
C THR A 339 9.96 9.08 -25.63
N ALA A 340 9.60 8.19 -26.56
CA ALA A 340 9.10 8.55 -27.88
C ALA A 340 7.80 9.37 -27.86
N LEU A 341 7.03 9.34 -26.77
CA LEU A 341 5.83 10.18 -26.61
C LEU A 341 6.14 11.63 -26.25
N LEU A 342 7.37 11.92 -25.80
CA LEU A 342 7.81 13.27 -25.41
C LEU A 342 8.46 14.04 -26.56
N GLU A 343 8.69 13.38 -27.70
CA GLU A 343 9.24 14.01 -28.89
C GLU A 343 8.11 14.80 -29.61
N PRO A 344 8.39 16.03 -30.07
CA PRO A 344 7.39 16.94 -30.63
C PRO A 344 6.81 16.54 -31.99
#